data_AF-A0A0D3RI66-F1
#
_entry.id   AF-A0A0D3RI66-F1
#
_cell.length_a   1.000
_cell.length_b   1.000
_cell.length_c   1.000
_cell.angle_alpha   90.00
_cell.angle_beta   90.00
_cell.angle_gamma   90.00
#
_symmetry.space_group_name_H-M   'P 1'
#
loop_
_entity.id
_entity.type
_entity.pdbx_description
1 polymer ?
#
loop_
_entity_poly.entity_id
_entity_poly.type
_entity_poly.pdbx_seq_one_letter_code
_entity_poly.pdbx_strand_id
1 'polypeptide(L)'
;TPGGGCELGPNTGKPSYINSYQRGADESVWETVPQPTCEALKYGGPNGYLDLFDQGQGTAQWKFTDAPDADARTVQAAYWADTWAKAQGKESQVTATVAKAGKMGDYLRYSMFDKYFKQIGNCTSATACPGGTGKSSDDYLLG
;
A
#
# COMPACT_ATOMS: atom_id res chain seq x y z
N THR A 1 6.01 11.83 12.04
CA THR A 1 5.37 10.53 11.75
C THR A 1 4.11 10.78 10.94
N PRO A 2 3.80 10.00 9.89
CA PRO A 2 2.64 10.27 9.02
C PRO A 2 1.32 10.13 9.79
N GLY A 3 0.57 11.22 9.98
CA GLY A 3 -0.89 11.30 10.18
C GLY A 3 -1.56 10.62 11.39
N GLY A 4 -1.37 9.31 11.57
CA GLY A 4 -1.76 8.49 12.72
C GLY A 4 -0.48 7.88 13.28
N GLY A 5 -0.24 7.95 14.58
CA GLY A 5 1.03 7.43 15.09
C GLY A 5 1.07 5.90 14.96
N CYS A 6 2.28 5.39 14.79
CA CYS A 6 2.55 3.98 14.48
C CYS A 6 1.96 2.97 15.48
N GLU A 7 2.05 3.28 16.77
CA GLU A 7 1.68 2.37 17.87
C GLU A 7 0.98 3.15 19.00
N LEU A 8 0.11 4.12 18.67
CA LEU A 8 -0.44 5.00 19.70
C LEU A 8 -1.44 4.30 20.62
N GLY A 9 -2.08 3.22 20.15
CA GLY A 9 -3.01 2.41 20.92
C GLY A 9 -4.33 3.12 21.25
N PRO A 10 -5.21 2.48 22.03
CA PRO A 10 -6.55 3.00 22.31
C PRO A 10 -6.55 4.26 23.18
N ASN A 11 -5.48 4.50 23.94
CA ASN A 11 -5.42 5.55 24.96
C ASN A 11 -5.13 6.95 24.39
N THR A 12 -4.86 7.08 23.10
CA THR A 12 -4.52 8.36 22.46
C THR A 12 -5.63 8.91 21.56
N GLY A 13 -6.75 8.18 21.40
CA GLY A 13 -7.86 8.59 20.52
C GLY A 13 -7.47 8.75 19.04
N LYS A 14 -6.40 8.09 18.59
CA LYS A 14 -5.90 8.15 17.20
C LYS A 14 -5.80 6.74 16.63
N PRO A 15 -6.02 6.54 15.32
CA PRO A 15 -5.81 5.23 14.69
C PRO A 15 -4.36 4.76 14.86
N SER A 16 -4.18 3.46 15.01
CA SER A 16 -2.88 2.79 14.91
C SER A 16 -2.82 2.03 13.58
N TYR A 17 -1.68 2.08 12.90
CA TYR A 17 -1.49 1.37 11.65
C TYR A 17 -0.99 -0.04 11.92
N ILE A 18 -1.70 -1.02 11.37
CA ILE A 18 -1.37 -2.44 11.49
C ILE A 18 -1.36 -3.09 10.11
N ASN A 19 -0.74 -4.26 10.03
CA ASN A 19 -0.97 -5.21 8.95
C ASN A 19 -1.46 -6.54 9.53
N SER A 20 -1.69 -7.53 8.66
CA SER A 20 -1.96 -8.92 9.02
C SER A 20 -1.28 -9.88 8.04
N TYR A 21 -1.80 -9.99 6.80
CA TYR A 21 -1.36 -10.96 5.79
C TYR A 21 0.09 -10.75 5.35
N GLN A 22 0.92 -11.79 5.47
CA GLN A 22 2.35 -11.78 5.11
C GLN A 22 2.89 -13.17 4.69
N ARG A 23 2.15 -14.27 4.84
CA ARG A 23 2.68 -15.65 4.70
C ARG A 23 2.12 -16.46 3.53
N GLY A 24 1.66 -15.77 2.48
CA GLY A 24 1.28 -16.40 1.21
C GLY A 24 -0.20 -16.77 1.11
N ALA A 25 -0.55 -17.48 0.03
CA ALA A 25 -1.93 -17.69 -0.39
C ALA A 25 -2.76 -18.56 0.57
N ASP A 26 -2.09 -19.41 1.35
CA ASP A 26 -2.74 -20.31 2.32
C ASP A 26 -2.88 -19.69 3.72
N GLU A 27 -2.49 -18.42 3.92
CA GLU A 27 -2.73 -17.71 5.17
C GLU A 27 -4.13 -17.09 5.17
N SER A 28 -5.11 -17.78 5.77
CA SER A 28 -6.45 -17.22 5.93
C SER A 28 -6.48 -16.11 6.99
N VAL A 29 -7.58 -15.35 7.02
CA VAL A 29 -7.81 -14.31 8.03
C VAL A 29 -7.69 -14.83 9.47
N TRP A 30 -8.00 -16.10 9.69
CA TRP A 30 -7.96 -16.76 11.01
C TRP A 30 -6.55 -17.16 11.45
N GLU A 31 -5.60 -17.16 10.53
CA GLU A 31 -4.25 -17.67 10.76
C GLU A 31 -3.22 -16.55 10.89
N THR A 32 -3.58 -15.30 10.56
CA THR A 32 -2.67 -14.14 10.64
C THR A 32 -2.20 -13.82 12.06
N VAL A 33 -1.08 -13.11 12.16
CA VAL A 33 -0.58 -12.50 13.40
C VAL A 33 -0.56 -10.98 13.23
N PRO A 34 -1.57 -10.24 13.72
CA PRO A 34 -1.63 -8.79 13.59
C PRO A 34 -0.40 -8.09 14.19
N GLN A 35 0.18 -7.16 13.43
CA GLN A 35 1.49 -6.58 13.69
C GLN A 35 1.51 -5.09 13.31
N PRO A 36 2.29 -4.24 14.02
CA PRO A 36 2.36 -2.81 13.70
C PRO A 36 3.08 -2.57 12.37
N THR A 37 2.65 -1.54 11.63
CA THR A 37 3.34 -1.14 10.39
C THR A 37 4.68 -0.47 10.65
N CYS A 38 4.84 0.23 11.77
CA CYS A 38 6.14 0.69 12.22
C CYS A 38 6.60 -0.19 13.38
N GLU A 39 7.58 -1.02 13.09
CA GLU A 39 8.18 -1.97 14.01
C GLU A 39 9.28 -1.27 14.83
N ALA A 40 9.01 -1.06 16.12
CA ALA A 40 9.98 -0.52 17.07
C ALA A 40 10.70 -1.60 17.89
N LEU A 41 10.49 -2.89 17.59
CA LEU A 41 10.97 -4.06 18.33
C LEU A 41 10.48 -4.09 19.78
N LYS A 42 9.34 -3.44 20.03
CA LYS A 42 8.76 -3.24 21.37
C LYS A 42 7.86 -4.40 21.81
N TYR A 43 7.18 -5.01 20.85
CA TYR A 43 6.23 -6.09 21.05
C TYR A 43 6.63 -7.29 20.18
N GLY A 44 6.12 -8.49 20.48
CA GLY A 44 6.52 -9.71 19.78
C GLY A 44 7.77 -10.33 20.41
N GLY A 45 8.66 -10.87 19.58
CA GLY A 45 9.92 -11.49 19.99
C GLY A 45 11.11 -10.51 20.04
N PRO A 46 12.35 -11.04 20.15
CA PRO A 46 13.57 -10.23 20.14
C PRO A 46 13.74 -9.35 18.90
N ASN A 47 13.16 -9.77 17.77
CA ASN A 47 13.17 -9.07 16.48
C ASN A 47 11.83 -8.40 16.16
N GLY A 48 11.01 -8.13 17.18
CA GLY A 48 9.63 -7.70 16.97
C GLY A 48 8.78 -8.82 16.36
N TYR A 49 8.08 -8.53 15.27
CA TYR A 49 7.35 -9.52 14.47
C TYR A 49 8.09 -9.89 13.17
N LEU A 50 9.27 -9.32 12.91
CA LEU A 50 9.92 -9.38 11.60
C LEU A 50 10.33 -10.79 11.18
N ASP A 51 10.87 -11.57 12.12
CA ASP A 51 11.37 -12.93 11.87
C ASP A 51 10.27 -13.98 11.72
N LEU A 52 8.99 -13.59 11.86
CA LEU A 52 7.85 -14.40 11.42
C LEU A 52 7.66 -14.39 9.90
N PHE A 53 8.18 -13.37 9.22
CA PHE A 53 7.87 -13.10 7.80
C PHE A 53 9.11 -13.09 6.91
N ASP A 54 10.22 -12.54 7.41
CA ASP A 54 11.49 -12.44 6.69
C ASP A 54 12.63 -13.07 7.51
N GLN A 55 13.44 -13.91 6.87
CA GLN A 55 14.59 -14.51 7.53
C GLN A 55 15.69 -13.46 7.76
N GLY A 56 16.14 -13.28 9.00
CA GLY A 56 17.26 -12.40 9.31
C GLY A 56 17.17 -11.78 10.71
N GLN A 57 18.08 -10.83 10.99
CA GLN A 57 18.03 -10.03 12.21
C GLN A 57 17.03 -8.88 12.04
N GLY A 58 16.23 -8.62 13.07
CA GLY A 58 15.27 -7.53 13.06
C GLY A 58 15.94 -6.17 13.27
N THR A 59 15.69 -5.23 12.37
CA THR A 59 16.02 -3.81 12.59
C THR A 59 14.73 -3.01 12.62
N ALA A 60 14.63 -2.07 13.57
CA ALA A 60 13.47 -1.17 13.67
C ALA A 60 13.23 -0.47 12.33
N GLN A 61 11.99 -0.53 11.84
CA GLN A 61 11.64 -0.16 10.47
C GLN A 61 10.15 0.19 10.34
N TRP A 62 9.73 0.61 9.16
CA TRP A 62 8.31 0.82 8.84
C TRP A 62 7.99 0.31 7.44
N LYS A 63 6.80 -0.26 7.29
CA LYS A 63 6.27 -0.78 6.02
C LYS A 63 4.77 -0.55 5.92
N PHE A 64 4.30 -0.05 4.78
CA PHE A 64 2.88 0.14 4.48
C PHE A 64 2.54 -0.66 3.23
N THR A 65 1.28 -1.11 3.14
CA THR A 65 0.77 -1.82 1.95
C THR A 65 -0.39 -1.01 1.41
N ASP A 66 -0.31 -0.67 0.12
CA ASP A 66 -1.41 -0.03 -0.59
C ASP A 66 -2.51 -1.06 -0.90
N ALA A 67 -3.74 -0.60 -1.01
CA ALA A 67 -4.85 -1.36 -1.57
C ALA A 67 -5.31 -0.65 -2.86
N PRO A 68 -4.75 -1.01 -4.03
CA PRO A 68 -4.92 -0.24 -5.26
C PRO A 68 -6.37 -0.06 -5.69
N ASP A 69 -7.26 -1.00 -5.35
CA ASP A 69 -8.69 -0.90 -5.60
C ASP A 69 -9.34 0.24 -4.80
N ALA A 70 -8.91 0.47 -3.57
CA ALA A 70 -9.42 1.53 -2.69
C ALA A 70 -8.96 2.92 -3.15
N ASP A 71 -7.70 3.05 -3.54
CA ASP A 71 -7.15 4.29 -4.07
C ASP A 71 -7.77 4.60 -5.45
N ALA A 72 -7.90 3.61 -6.33
CA ALA A 72 -8.61 3.78 -7.60
C ALA A 72 -10.08 4.18 -7.41
N ARG A 73 -10.79 3.57 -6.45
CA ARG A 73 -12.18 3.94 -6.09
C ARG A 73 -12.27 5.37 -5.57
N THR A 74 -11.25 5.84 -4.86
CA THR A 74 -11.16 7.24 -4.40
C THR A 74 -10.99 8.20 -5.58
N VAL A 75 -10.13 7.87 -6.54
CA VAL A 75 -9.99 8.63 -7.80
C VAL A 75 -11.30 8.64 -8.59
N GLN A 76 -11.97 7.50 -8.69
CA GLN A 76 -13.28 7.38 -9.33
C GLN A 76 -14.34 8.26 -8.65
N ALA A 77 -14.38 8.31 -7.32
CA ALA A 77 -15.30 9.16 -6.58
C ALA A 77 -15.00 10.66 -6.80
N ALA A 78 -13.72 11.04 -6.84
CA ALA A 78 -13.31 12.41 -7.12
C ALA A 78 -13.70 12.86 -8.54
N TYR A 79 -13.63 11.99 -9.54
CA TYR A 79 -14.13 12.25 -10.89
C TYR A 79 -15.62 12.62 -10.90
N TRP A 80 -16.45 11.87 -10.16
CA TRP A 80 -17.87 12.17 -10.06
C TRP A 80 -18.15 13.46 -9.29
N ALA A 81 -17.40 13.71 -8.21
CA ALA A 81 -17.49 14.95 -7.45
C ALA A 81 -17.18 16.17 -8.33
N ASP A 82 -16.13 16.10 -9.14
CA ASP A 82 -15.78 17.15 -10.11
C ASP A 82 -16.90 17.36 -11.14
N THR A 83 -17.35 16.27 -11.75
CA THR A 83 -18.43 16.28 -12.76
C THR A 83 -19.70 16.94 -12.22
N TRP A 84 -20.15 16.56 -11.03
CA TRP A 84 -21.36 17.09 -10.42
C TRP A 84 -21.19 18.51 -9.91
N ALA A 85 -20.03 18.85 -9.33
CA ALA A 85 -19.74 20.21 -8.88
C ALA A 85 -19.72 21.18 -10.07
N LYS A 86 -19.12 20.76 -11.20
CA LYS A 86 -19.11 21.52 -12.44
C LYS A 86 -20.51 21.77 -13.00
N ALA A 87 -21.37 20.75 -13.03
CA ALA A 87 -22.77 20.89 -13.45
C ALA A 87 -23.56 21.89 -12.58
N GLN A 88 -23.16 22.07 -11.33
CA GLN A 88 -23.77 23.02 -10.38
C GLN A 88 -23.08 24.39 -10.36
N GLY A 89 -22.02 24.62 -11.14
CA GLY A 89 -21.22 25.85 -11.07
C GLY A 89 -20.45 26.01 -9.75
N LYS A 90 -20.11 24.90 -9.07
CA LYS A 90 -19.47 24.84 -7.74
C LYS A 90 -18.11 24.14 -7.75
N GLU A 91 -17.47 24.01 -8.91
CA GLU A 91 -16.18 23.32 -9.08
C GLU A 91 -15.09 23.82 -8.12
N SER A 92 -15.07 25.14 -7.83
CA SER A 92 -14.14 25.75 -6.87
C SER A 92 -14.22 25.18 -5.45
N GLN A 93 -15.34 24.56 -5.07
CA GLN A 93 -15.51 23.94 -3.75
C GLN A 93 -14.80 22.58 -3.63
N VAL A 94 -14.49 21.93 -4.76
CA VAL A 94 -13.89 20.57 -4.77
C VAL A 94 -12.48 20.53 -5.35
N THR A 95 -11.99 21.63 -5.96
CA THR A 95 -10.69 21.69 -6.65
C THR A 95 -9.53 21.14 -5.82
N ALA A 96 -9.44 21.51 -4.54
CA ALA A 96 -8.35 21.04 -3.67
C ALA A 96 -8.41 19.52 -3.40
N THR A 97 -9.61 18.94 -3.34
CA THR A 97 -9.82 17.50 -3.15
C THR A 97 -9.52 16.74 -4.43
N VAL A 98 -9.97 17.25 -5.58
CA VAL A 98 -9.67 16.68 -6.91
C VAL A 98 -8.16 16.68 -7.16
N ALA A 99 -7.44 17.75 -6.80
CA ALA A 99 -5.98 17.80 -6.90
C ALA A 99 -5.28 16.72 -6.04
N LYS A 100 -5.79 16.44 -4.84
CA LYS A 100 -5.29 15.35 -3.99
C LYS A 100 -5.55 13.98 -4.61
N ALA A 101 -6.72 13.77 -5.20
CA ALA A 101 -7.04 12.53 -5.92
C ALA A 101 -6.14 12.35 -7.16
N GLY A 102 -5.85 13.43 -7.90
CA GLY A 102 -4.89 13.41 -8.99
C GLY A 102 -3.49 13.00 -8.52
N LYS A 103 -3.03 13.53 -7.39
CA LYS A 103 -1.75 13.13 -6.78
C LYS A 103 -1.77 11.65 -6.34
N MET A 104 -2.87 11.18 -5.74
CA MET A 104 -3.04 9.76 -5.37
C MET A 104 -2.92 8.86 -6.60
N GLY A 105 -3.62 9.19 -7.69
CA GLY A 105 -3.53 8.46 -8.96
C GLY A 105 -2.11 8.44 -9.56
N ASP A 106 -1.30 9.49 -9.33
CA ASP A 106 0.09 9.52 -9.79
C ASP A 106 1.00 8.54 -9.03
N TYR A 107 0.79 8.38 -7.71
CA TYR A 107 1.48 7.36 -6.89
C TYR A 107 0.92 5.95 -7.11
N LEU A 108 -0.38 5.81 -7.38
CA LEU A 108 -1.04 4.52 -7.65
C LEU A 108 -0.41 3.76 -8.81
N ARG A 109 0.33 4.43 -9.71
CA ARG A 109 1.12 3.78 -10.77
C ARG A 109 2.13 2.76 -10.26
N TYR A 110 2.53 2.79 -8.98
CA TYR A 110 3.34 1.70 -8.39
C TYR A 110 2.65 0.34 -8.45
N SER A 111 1.31 0.29 -8.42
CA SER A 111 0.53 -0.95 -8.54
C SER A 111 0.59 -1.59 -9.93
N MET A 112 1.12 -0.89 -10.94
CA MET A 112 1.18 -1.38 -12.32
C MET A 112 2.46 -2.15 -12.63
N PHE A 113 3.39 -2.26 -11.68
CA PHE A 113 4.66 -2.91 -11.89
C PHE A 113 4.69 -4.29 -11.23
N ASP A 114 5.38 -5.24 -11.87
CA ASP A 114 5.76 -6.49 -11.22
C ASP A 114 6.41 -6.20 -9.85
N LYS A 115 6.10 -7.02 -8.85
CA LYS A 115 6.52 -6.86 -7.44
C LYS A 115 8.02 -6.59 -7.29
N TYR A 116 8.86 -7.15 -8.17
CA TYR A 116 10.31 -6.99 -8.17
C TYR A 116 10.84 -6.33 -9.45
N PHE A 117 9.99 -5.61 -10.18
CA PHE A 117 10.27 -4.97 -11.45
C PHE A 117 10.90 -5.93 -12.48
N LYS A 118 10.46 -7.19 -12.52
CA LYS A 118 10.83 -8.15 -13.56
C LYS A 118 10.14 -7.82 -14.88
N GLN A 119 10.80 -8.13 -15.99
CA GLN A 119 10.23 -7.93 -17.31
C GLN A 119 8.94 -8.76 -17.46
N ILE A 120 7.86 -8.13 -17.92
CA ILE A 120 6.59 -8.79 -18.18
C ILE A 120 6.70 -9.72 -19.40
N GLY A 121 6.07 -10.89 -19.29
CA GLY A 121 5.97 -11.90 -20.37
C GLY A 121 6.79 -13.16 -20.08
N ASN A 122 6.10 -14.30 -20.02
CA ASN A 122 6.68 -15.64 -19.82
C ASN A 122 7.69 -15.75 -18.66
N CYS A 123 7.52 -14.93 -17.62
CA CYS A 123 8.34 -14.99 -16.42
C CYS A 123 7.84 -16.11 -15.49
N THR A 124 8.45 -17.29 -15.56
CA THR A 124 8.04 -18.48 -14.78
C THR A 124 9.07 -18.93 -13.75
N SER A 125 10.26 -18.32 -13.73
CA SER A 125 11.35 -18.69 -12.82
C SER A 125 11.98 -17.45 -12.19
N ALA A 126 11.91 -17.35 -10.86
CA ALA A 126 12.42 -16.21 -10.11
C ALA A 126 13.92 -15.90 -10.37
N THR A 127 14.71 -16.94 -10.64
CA THR A 127 16.15 -16.82 -10.90
C THR A 127 16.50 -16.56 -12.37
N ALA A 128 15.62 -16.93 -13.30
CA ALA A 128 15.86 -16.78 -14.74
C ALA A 128 15.18 -15.54 -15.34
N CYS A 129 14.10 -15.03 -14.74
CA CYS A 129 13.43 -13.84 -15.26
C CYS A 129 14.34 -12.62 -15.24
N PRO A 130 14.54 -11.95 -16.39
CA PRO A 130 15.35 -10.74 -16.44
C PRO A 130 14.68 -9.61 -15.66
N GLY A 131 15.50 -8.71 -15.11
CA GLY A 131 15.01 -7.43 -14.60
C GLY A 131 14.49 -6.56 -15.76
N GLY A 132 13.42 -5.82 -15.51
CA GLY A 132 12.89 -4.85 -16.46
C GLY A 132 13.79 -3.61 -16.57
N THR A 133 13.78 -2.98 -17.74
CA THR A 133 14.30 -1.63 -17.98
C THR A 133 13.14 -0.70 -18.34
N GLY A 134 13.07 0.47 -17.71
CA GLY A 134 12.00 1.44 -17.94
C GLY A 134 10.62 0.85 -17.62
N LYS A 135 9.71 0.88 -18.60
CA LYS A 135 8.33 0.36 -18.48
C LYS A 135 8.16 -1.11 -18.88
N SER A 136 9.24 -1.85 -19.11
CA SER A 136 9.12 -3.27 -19.51
C SER A 136 8.64 -4.19 -18.37
N SER A 137 8.62 -3.70 -17.13
CA SER A 137 8.04 -4.36 -15.96
C SER A 137 6.64 -3.86 -15.60
N ASP A 138 6.06 -2.98 -16.42
CA ASP A 138 4.71 -2.41 -16.26
C ASP A 138 3.69 -3.31 -16.99
N ASP A 139 2.76 -3.92 -16.26
CA ASP A 139 1.66 -4.71 -16.83
C ASP A 139 0.41 -3.87 -17.12
N TYR A 140 0.41 -2.60 -16.71
CA TYR A 140 -0.67 -1.63 -16.85
C TYR A 140 -2.00 -2.02 -16.18
N LEU A 141 -1.97 -2.93 -15.20
CA LEU A 141 -3.12 -3.30 -14.37
C LEU A 141 -2.97 -2.75 -12.94
N LEU A 142 -4.01 -2.88 -12.13
CA LEU A 142 -3.96 -2.58 -10.69
C LEU A 142 -3.67 -3.90 -9.96
N GLY A 143 -2.40 -4.15 -9.65
CA GLY A 143 -1.89 -5.40 -9.06
C GLY A 143 -1.77 -5.41 -7.54
#